data_AF-A0A7S3Q8E4-F1
#
_entry.id   AF-A0A7S3Q8E4-F1
#
_cell.length_a   1.000
_cell.length_b   1.000
_cell.length_c   1.000
_cell.angle_alpha   90.00
_cell.angle_beta   90.00
_cell.angle_gamma   90.00
#
_symmetry.space_group_name_H-M   'P 1'
#
loop_
_entity.id
_entity.type
_entity.pdbx_description
1 polymer ?
#
loop_
_entity_poly.entity_id
_entity_poly.type
_entity_poly.pdbx_seq_one_letter_code
_entity_poly.pdbx_strand_id
1 'polypeptide(L)'
;MKAGIHLRSVHEQKNVPMYNTNIPCESVGTLKGNLVVSMKPIKALDIATEVEITSQFPHAHGSPVCIGCPHSIGITDIYNPDFGDAVDVLDDELPVFHACGVTPQNVLLESQEVEFAITHSPGFMFVTDLPSDAPPPAP
;
A
#
# COMPACT_ATOMS: atom_id res chain seq x y z
N MET A 1 14.29 2.47 4.99
CA MET A 1 14.95 3.41 5.93
C MET A 1 16.33 2.96 6.39
N LYS A 2 16.54 1.81 7.06
CA LYS A 2 17.90 1.35 7.47
C LYS A 2 18.89 1.27 6.31
N ALA A 3 18.42 0.90 5.12
CA ALA A 3 19.19 0.84 3.88
C ALA A 3 19.35 2.20 3.16
N GLY A 4 19.06 3.34 3.81
CA GLY A 4 19.16 4.67 3.18
C GLY A 4 17.98 5.06 2.28
N ILE A 5 17.06 4.14 1.99
CA ILE A 5 15.83 4.45 1.23
C ILE A 5 14.90 5.32 2.09
N HIS A 6 14.69 6.55 1.63
CA HIS A 6 13.86 7.57 2.28
C HIS A 6 12.39 7.39 1.93
N LEU A 7 11.52 7.73 2.89
CA LEU A 7 10.06 7.71 2.69
C LEU A 7 9.55 9.15 2.64
N ARG A 8 9.08 9.56 1.46
CA ARG A 8 8.60 10.93 1.20
C ARG A 8 7.49 11.37 2.14
N SER A 9 6.48 10.52 2.35
CA SER A 9 5.35 10.82 3.24
C SER A 9 5.79 11.11 4.68
N VAL A 10 6.79 10.38 5.19
CA VAL A 10 7.37 10.63 6.53
C VAL A 10 8.06 12.00 6.58
N HIS A 11 8.85 12.33 5.55
CA HIS A 11 9.55 13.60 5.47
C HIS A 11 8.59 14.80 5.35
N GLU A 12 7.49 14.63 4.62
CA GLU A 12 6.45 15.64 4.44
C GLU A 12 5.40 15.66 5.55
N GLN A 13 5.50 14.78 6.55
CA GLN A 13 4.50 14.62 7.62
C GLN A 13 3.09 14.37 7.11
N LYS A 14 2.99 13.55 6.06
CA LYS A 14 1.76 13.19 5.35
C LYS A 14 1.42 11.71 5.53
N ASN A 15 0.14 11.38 5.44
CA ASN A 15 -0.25 9.97 5.32
C ASN A 15 0.15 9.46 3.94
N VAL A 16 0.56 8.19 3.88
CA VAL A 16 0.94 7.57 2.60
C VAL A 16 -0.24 7.60 1.62
N PRO A 17 -0.04 8.04 0.37
CA PRO A 17 -1.11 8.03 -0.62
C PRO A 17 -1.46 6.59 -1.01
N MET A 18 -2.76 6.32 -1.11
CA MET A 18 -3.30 5.02 -1.46
C MET A 18 -4.35 5.15 -2.55
N TYR A 19 -4.43 4.12 -3.40
CA TYR A 19 -5.21 4.15 -4.64
C TYR A 19 -5.96 2.85 -4.85
N ASN A 20 -7.22 2.98 -5.24
CA ASN A 20 -8.03 1.90 -5.77
C ASN A 20 -7.51 1.52 -7.16
N THR A 21 -7.12 0.25 -7.31
CA THR A 21 -6.64 -0.25 -8.60
C THR A 21 -7.78 -0.82 -9.44
N ASN A 22 -7.47 -1.21 -10.67
CA ASN A 22 -8.34 -2.06 -11.50
C ASN A 22 -8.04 -3.57 -11.33
N ILE A 23 -7.23 -3.96 -10.34
CA ILE A 23 -6.86 -5.36 -10.09
C ILE A 23 -7.89 -5.97 -9.14
N PRO A 24 -8.69 -6.97 -9.56
CA PRO A 24 -9.67 -7.60 -8.69
C PRO A 24 -8.98 -8.46 -7.62
N CYS A 25 -9.50 -8.42 -6.39
CA CYS A 25 -9.18 -9.43 -5.38
C CYS A 25 -9.88 -10.76 -5.70
N GLU A 26 -9.33 -11.86 -5.19
CA GLU A 26 -10.06 -13.13 -5.16
C GLU A 26 -11.31 -12.97 -4.28
N SER A 27 -12.47 -13.28 -4.86
CA SER A 27 -13.76 -13.09 -4.19
C SER A 27 -14.08 -14.27 -3.28
N VAL A 28 -14.63 -13.98 -2.10
CA VAL A 28 -15.08 -15.00 -1.15
C VAL A 28 -16.51 -14.69 -0.71
N GLY A 29 -17.45 -15.53 -1.14
CA GLY A 29 -18.87 -15.30 -0.93
C GLY A 29 -19.31 -13.97 -1.55
N THR A 30 -19.75 -13.04 -0.70
CA THR A 30 -20.31 -11.75 -1.09
C THR A 30 -19.26 -10.63 -1.06
N LEU A 31 -18.08 -10.93 -0.54
CA LEU A 31 -16.95 -10.01 -0.47
C LEU A 31 -16.19 -10.03 -1.81
N LYS A 32 -16.27 -8.90 -2.51
CA LYS A 32 -15.62 -8.64 -3.79
C LYS A 32 -15.20 -7.17 -3.85
N GLY A 33 -14.14 -6.89 -4.57
CA GLY A 33 -13.63 -5.54 -4.77
C GLY A 33 -12.22 -5.58 -5.34
N ASN A 34 -11.65 -4.41 -5.56
CA ASN A 34 -10.31 -4.28 -6.11
C ASN A 34 -9.24 -4.12 -5.01
N LEU A 35 -8.03 -4.52 -5.34
CA LEU A 35 -6.84 -4.30 -4.54
C LEU A 35 -6.61 -2.80 -4.36
N VAL A 36 -6.33 -2.38 -3.12
CA VAL A 36 -5.83 -1.03 -2.83
C VAL A 36 -4.32 -1.09 -2.65
N VAL A 37 -3.62 -0.16 -3.28
CA VAL A 37 -2.16 -0.03 -3.18
C VAL A 37 -1.77 1.25 -2.47
N SER A 38 -0.66 1.21 -1.73
CA SER A 38 0.03 2.40 -1.25
C SER A 38 1.18 2.75 -2.19
N MET A 39 1.41 4.03 -2.46
CA MET A 39 2.49 4.50 -3.32
C MET A 39 3.60 5.16 -2.51
N LYS A 40 4.84 4.82 -2.82
CA LYS A 40 6.04 5.46 -2.30
C LYS A 40 6.91 5.87 -3.48
N PRO A 41 7.33 7.13 -3.62
CA PRO A 41 8.34 7.50 -4.61
C PRO A 41 9.70 7.00 -4.12
N ILE A 42 10.38 6.25 -4.98
CA ILE A 42 11.67 5.62 -4.68
C ILE A 42 12.64 6.01 -5.80
N LYS A 43 13.85 6.41 -5.43
CA LYS A 43 14.89 6.73 -6.42
C LYS A 43 15.12 5.55 -7.36
N ALA A 44 15.27 5.83 -8.65
CA ALA A 44 15.44 4.81 -9.67
C ALA A 44 16.60 3.84 -9.37
N LEU A 45 17.70 4.36 -8.78
CA LEU A 45 18.87 3.56 -8.40
C LEU A 45 18.64 2.66 -7.16
N ASP A 46 17.65 2.98 -6.33
CA ASP A 46 17.34 2.23 -5.12
C ASP A 46 16.28 1.15 -5.33
N ILE A 47 15.64 1.09 -6.51
CA ILE A 47 14.52 0.18 -6.79
C ILE A 47 14.89 -1.29 -6.56
N ALA A 48 16.06 -1.73 -7.04
CA ALA A 48 16.47 -3.13 -6.87
C ALA A 48 16.60 -3.50 -5.37
N THR A 49 17.20 -2.60 -4.59
CA THR A 49 17.35 -2.77 -3.14
C THR A 49 16.01 -2.68 -2.42
N GLU A 50 15.12 -1.78 -2.84
CA GLU A 50 13.76 -1.67 -2.31
C GLU A 50 13.02 -3.00 -2.46
N VAL A 51 13.00 -3.54 -3.68
CA VAL A 51 12.34 -4.82 -4.01
C VAL A 51 12.94 -5.95 -3.20
N GLU A 52 14.28 -6.07 -3.15
CA GLU A 52 14.96 -7.12 -2.40
C GLU A 52 14.58 -7.11 -0.92
N ILE A 53 14.56 -5.92 -0.31
CA ILE A 53 14.23 -5.77 1.10
C ILE A 53 12.76 -6.08 1.35
N THR A 54 11.83 -5.45 0.63
CA THR A 54 10.39 -5.56 0.92
C THR A 54 9.84 -6.94 0.61
N SER A 55 10.40 -7.64 -0.38
CA SER A 55 10.03 -9.02 -0.70
C SER A 55 10.29 -10.02 0.45
N GLN A 56 11.18 -9.70 1.39
CA GLN A 56 11.45 -10.53 2.56
C GLN A 56 10.37 -10.43 3.65
N PHE A 57 9.41 -9.51 3.51
CA PHE A 57 8.35 -9.25 4.49
C PHE A 57 6.95 -9.45 3.88
N PRO A 58 6.57 -10.68 3.48
CA PRO A 58 5.30 -10.96 2.80
C PRO A 58 4.06 -10.67 3.67
N HIS A 59 4.19 -10.68 5.00
CA HIS A 59 3.10 -10.37 5.93
C HIS A 59 2.95 -8.87 6.24
N ALA A 60 3.84 -8.04 5.70
CA ALA A 60 3.71 -6.59 5.72
C ALA A 60 3.23 -6.12 4.33
N HIS A 61 4.04 -5.34 3.62
CA HIS A 61 3.73 -4.89 2.27
C HIS A 61 4.09 -5.91 1.19
N GLY A 62 5.05 -6.81 1.46
CA GLY A 62 5.62 -7.72 0.48
C GLY A 62 6.27 -7.01 -0.73
N SER A 63 6.54 -7.78 -1.78
CA SER A 63 7.06 -7.26 -3.04
C SER A 63 6.12 -6.21 -3.68
N PRO A 64 6.65 -5.25 -4.45
CA PRO A 64 5.80 -4.30 -5.18
C PRO A 64 4.84 -4.99 -6.15
N VAL A 65 3.63 -4.44 -6.24
CA VAL A 65 2.59 -4.82 -7.21
C VAL A 65 2.86 -4.16 -8.57
N CYS A 66 3.32 -2.91 -8.56
CA CYS A 66 3.65 -2.15 -9.76
C CYS A 66 4.79 -1.17 -9.48
N ILE A 67 5.62 -0.90 -10.48
CA ILE A 67 6.72 0.08 -10.43
C ILE A 67 6.62 0.96 -11.68
N GLY A 68 6.57 2.28 -11.49
CA GLY A 68 6.71 3.29 -12.55
C GLY A 68 5.49 3.50 -13.46
N CYS A 69 4.61 2.51 -13.62
CA CYS A 69 3.51 2.54 -14.59
C CYS A 69 2.12 2.56 -13.92
N PRO A 70 1.69 3.65 -13.26
CA PRO A 70 0.42 3.70 -12.53
C PRO A 70 -0.81 3.31 -13.38
N HIS A 71 -0.81 3.68 -14.67
CA HIS A 71 -1.89 3.37 -15.60
C HIS A 71 -2.12 1.87 -15.81
N SER A 72 -1.09 1.02 -15.67
CA SER A 72 -1.26 -0.43 -15.84
C SER A 72 -2.14 -1.05 -14.76
N ILE A 73 -2.25 -0.36 -13.61
CA ILE A 73 -3.08 -0.75 -12.47
C ILE A 73 -4.29 0.18 -12.29
N GLY A 74 -4.64 0.95 -13.33
CA GLY A 74 -5.85 1.77 -13.35
C GLY A 74 -5.71 3.16 -12.71
N ILE A 75 -4.52 3.56 -12.26
CA ILE A 75 -4.29 4.86 -11.64
C ILE A 75 -3.95 5.88 -12.74
N THR A 76 -4.81 6.90 -12.89
CA THR A 76 -4.68 7.93 -13.93
C THR A 76 -3.98 9.20 -13.45
N ASP A 77 -4.08 9.51 -12.15
CA ASP A 77 -3.43 10.66 -11.52
C ASP A 77 -2.89 10.27 -10.15
N ILE A 78 -1.56 10.30 -10.01
CA ILE A 78 -0.86 9.99 -8.75
C ILE A 78 -0.84 11.17 -7.76
N TYR A 79 -1.43 12.32 -8.11
CA TYR A 79 -1.55 13.46 -7.22
C TYR A 79 -2.96 13.60 -6.64
N ASN A 80 -3.87 12.68 -7.00
CA ASN A 80 -5.23 12.62 -6.47
C ASN A 80 -5.50 11.22 -5.86
N PRO A 81 -4.96 10.93 -4.67
CA PRO A 81 -5.15 9.64 -4.03
C PRO A 81 -6.58 9.44 -3.53
N ASP A 82 -7.05 8.19 -3.57
CA ASP A 82 -8.36 7.81 -3.01
C ASP A 82 -8.34 7.87 -1.47
N PHE A 83 -7.18 7.61 -0.86
CA PHE A 83 -6.97 7.73 0.57
C PHE A 83 -5.58 8.30 0.90
N GLY A 84 -5.48 8.98 2.04
CA GLY A 84 -4.23 9.61 2.48
C GLY A 84 -3.96 10.93 1.76
N ASP A 85 -2.69 11.32 1.71
CA ASP A 85 -2.28 12.64 1.22
C ASP A 85 -1.33 12.50 0.03
N ALA A 86 -1.52 13.34 -0.99
CA ALA A 86 -0.63 13.38 -2.15
C ALA A 86 0.79 13.82 -1.74
N VAL A 87 1.81 13.20 -2.34
CA VAL A 87 3.23 13.49 -2.08
C VAL A 87 3.94 13.86 -3.37
N ASP A 88 5.05 14.59 -3.26
CA ASP A 88 5.86 14.93 -4.41
C ASP A 88 6.64 13.71 -4.92
N VAL A 89 6.72 13.57 -6.24
CA VAL A 89 7.57 12.59 -6.92
C VAL A 89 8.60 13.35 -7.74
N LEU A 90 9.88 13.22 -7.38
CA LEU A 90 10.96 13.94 -8.04
C LEU A 90 11.40 13.27 -9.35
N ASP A 91 12.14 14.01 -10.18
CA ASP A 91 12.59 13.56 -11.50
C ASP A 91 13.44 12.27 -11.47
N ASP A 92 14.16 12.01 -10.37
CA ASP A 92 14.98 10.81 -10.18
C ASP A 92 14.24 9.67 -9.46
N GLU A 93 12.94 9.82 -9.22
CA GLU A 93 12.09 8.87 -8.49
C GLU A 93 11.05 8.19 -9.40
N LEU A 94 10.72 6.96 -9.05
CA LEU A 94 9.63 6.19 -9.63
C LEU A 94 8.57 5.93 -8.57
N PRO A 95 7.26 6.04 -8.91
CA PRO A 95 6.21 5.61 -8.00
C PRO A 95 6.22 4.08 -7.88
N VAL A 96 6.38 3.58 -6.67
CA VAL A 96 6.37 2.15 -6.33
C VAL A 96 5.11 1.83 -5.52
N PHE A 97 4.35 0.85 -5.98
CA PHE A 97 3.04 0.50 -5.45
C PHE A 97 3.08 -0.85 -4.74
N HIS A 98 2.66 -0.90 -3.47
CA HIS A 98 2.52 -2.16 -2.71
C HIS A 98 1.09 -2.35 -2.24
N ALA A 99 0.67 -3.61 -2.07
CA ALA A 99 -0.61 -3.94 -1.45
C ALA A 99 -0.77 -3.22 -0.09
N CYS A 100 -1.98 -2.72 0.16
CA CYS A 100 -2.29 -1.95 1.36
C CYS A 100 -3.41 -2.59 2.18
N GLY A 101 -3.27 -2.55 3.51
CA GLY A 101 -4.22 -3.10 4.47
C GLY A 101 -5.56 -2.37 4.56
N VAL A 102 -5.77 -1.31 3.76
CA VAL A 102 -7.08 -0.67 3.57
C VAL A 102 -7.93 -1.35 2.49
N THR A 103 -7.39 -2.34 1.77
CA THR A 103 -8.16 -3.15 0.79
C THR A 103 -9.46 -3.71 1.38
N PRO A 104 -9.48 -4.28 2.60
CA PRO A 104 -10.73 -4.70 3.23
C PRO A 104 -11.71 -3.54 3.44
N GLN A 105 -11.24 -2.33 3.75
CA GLN A 105 -12.13 -1.17 3.92
C GLN A 105 -12.81 -0.81 2.60
N ASN A 106 -12.07 -0.85 1.47
CA ASN A 106 -12.66 -0.61 0.15
C ASN A 106 -13.70 -1.69 -0.20
N VAL A 107 -13.38 -2.97 0.03
CA VAL A 107 -14.33 -4.09 -0.18
C VAL A 107 -15.58 -3.94 0.68
N LEU A 108 -15.44 -3.49 1.94
CA LEU A 108 -16.56 -3.24 2.84
C LEU A 108 -17.45 -2.09 2.37
N LEU A 109 -16.86 -1.00 1.87
CA LEU A 109 -17.60 0.16 1.34
C LEU A 109 -18.35 -0.17 0.04
N GLU A 110 -17.80 -1.06 -0.79
CA GLU A 110 -18.43 -1.51 -2.03
C GLU A 110 -19.47 -2.63 -1.81
N SER A 111 -19.43 -3.31 -0.67
CA SER A 111 -20.34 -4.40 -0.37
C SER A 111 -21.72 -3.90 0.05
N GLN A 112 -22.76 -4.39 -0.63
CA GLN A 112 -24.16 -4.13 -0.25
C GLN A 112 -24.68 -5.10 0.82
N GLU A 113 -23.92 -6.15 1.12
CA GLU A 113 -24.37 -7.26 1.97
C GLU A 113 -23.77 -7.21 3.38
N VAL A 114 -22.75 -6.36 3.60
CA VAL A 114 -22.18 -6.16 4.93
C VAL A 114 -23.00 -5.09 5.66
N GLU A 115 -23.87 -5.53 6.57
CA GLU A 115 -24.73 -4.62 7.35
C GLU A 115 -23.95 -3.81 8.40
N PHE A 116 -22.83 -4.35 8.91
CA PHE A 116 -22.05 -3.73 9.97
C PHE A 116 -20.60 -4.18 9.96
N ALA A 117 -19.66 -3.25 10.14
CA ALA A 117 -18.24 -3.53 10.34
C ALA A 117 -17.60 -2.45 11.23
N ILE A 118 -16.55 -2.84 11.98
CA ILE A 118 -15.69 -1.93 12.73
C ILE A 118 -14.28 -2.07 12.19
N THR A 119 -13.63 -0.94 11.90
CA THR A 119 -12.26 -0.88 11.39
C THR A 119 -11.47 0.18 12.17
N HIS A 120 -10.14 0.19 11.97
CA HIS A 120 -9.32 1.30 12.43
C HIS A 120 -9.42 2.49 11.47
N SER A 121 -9.28 3.71 11.99
CA SER A 121 -9.11 4.89 11.14
C SER A 121 -7.71 4.86 10.51
N PRO A 122 -7.55 5.29 9.23
CA PRO A 122 -6.23 5.40 8.61
C PRO A 122 -5.25 6.19 9.48
N GLY A 123 -4.05 5.65 9.72
CA GLY A 123 -3.03 6.24 10.60
C GLY A 123 -3.16 5.89 12.08
N PHE A 124 -4.25 5.24 12.51
CA PHE A 124 -4.51 4.83 13.89
C PHE A 124 -4.52 3.30 14.04
N MET A 125 -3.39 2.67 13.73
CA MET A 125 -3.24 1.21 13.76
C MET A 125 -3.15 0.66 15.20
N PHE A 126 -3.46 -0.62 15.36
CA PHE A 126 -3.25 -1.35 16.62
C PHE A 126 -1.76 -1.72 16.78
N VAL A 127 -1.10 -1.16 17.79
CA VAL A 127 0.29 -1.47 18.13
C VAL A 127 0.33 -2.75 18.97
N THR A 128 1.09 -3.74 18.50
CA THR A 128 1.22 -5.05 19.17
C THR A 128 2.57 -5.16 19.87
N ASP A 129 2.73 -6.21 20.69
CA ASP A 129 4.03 -6.58 21.29
C ASP A 129 4.91 -7.41 20.35
N LEU A 130 4.48 -7.67 19.11
CA LEU A 130 5.23 -8.46 18.14
C LEU A 130 6.29 -7.58 17.45
N PRO A 131 7.57 -7.99 17.46
CA PRO A 131 8.60 -7.33 16.66
C PRO A 131 8.27 -7.36 15.16
N SER A 132 8.61 -6.29 14.44
CA SER A 132 8.34 -6.20 13.00
C SER A 132 9.12 -7.21 12.15
N ASP A 133 10.20 -7.76 12.69
CA ASP A 133 11.04 -8.81 12.10
C ASP A 133 10.75 -10.20 12.67
N ALA A 134 9.69 -10.33 13.49
CA ALA A 134 9.27 -11.62 13.98
C ALA A 134 8.87 -12.53 12.79
N PRO A 135 9.29 -13.81 12.80
CA PRO A 135 8.83 -14.75 11.79
C PRO A 135 7.31 -14.87 11.87
N PRO A 136 6.65 -15.14 10.74
CA PRO A 136 5.20 -15.30 10.75
C PRO A 136 4.77 -16.42 11.69
N PRO A 137 3.59 -16.27 12.33
CA PRO A 137 3.02 -17.37 13.09
C PRO A 137 2.84 -18.58 12.15
N ALA A 138 3.15 -19.77 12.68
CA ALA A 138 2.94 -21.01 11.94
C ALA A 138 1.46 -21.13 11.51
N PRO A 139 1.19 -21.68 10.32
CA PRO A 139 -0.17 -21.84 9.80
C PRO A 139 -1.03 -22.75 10.69
#